data_AF-A0A7S3M7Z8-F1
#
_entry.id   AF-A0A7S3M7Z8-F1
#
_cell.length_a   1.000
_cell.length_b   1.000
_cell.length_c   1.000
_cell.angle_alpha   90.00
_cell.angle_beta   90.00
_cell.angle_gamma   90.00
#
_symmetry.space_group_name_H-M   'P 1'
#
loop_
_entity.id
_entity.type
_entity.pdbx_description
1 polymer ?
#
loop_
_entity_poly.entity_id
_entity_poly.type
_entity_poly.pdbx_seq_one_letter_code
_entity_poly.pdbx_strand_id
1 'polypeptide(L)'
;MEGSALMALAALLMWALRDYSGYLFTNNQDIVHRLRALAPYNAGFQVAYGIYGSAQGVLRATSHQLDLLGWTFIAVWLVGLPVGLYLCFVTRPTYGLEGLWIGLIVGMGLLAFAVLLQVYLLDWEKEARKAEYRLRRGG
;
A
#
# COMPACT_ATOMS: atom_id res chain seq x y z
N MET A 1 10.59 9.84 -6.64
CA MET A 1 10.61 8.94 -7.82
C MET A 1 11.51 7.73 -7.61
N GLU A 2 12.55 7.81 -6.77
CA GLU A 2 13.45 6.67 -6.50
C GLU A 2 12.75 5.51 -5.77
N GLY A 3 11.87 5.80 -4.81
CA GLY A 3 11.13 4.78 -4.05
C GLY A 3 10.17 3.93 -4.89
N SER A 4 9.48 4.53 -5.87
CA SER A 4 8.57 3.80 -6.76
C SER A 4 9.32 2.91 -7.75
N ALA A 5 10.51 3.32 -8.21
CA ALA A 5 11.37 2.50 -9.06
C ALA A 5 11.92 1.27 -8.31
N LEU A 6 12.33 1.44 -7.05
CA LEU A 6 12.79 0.34 -6.21
C LEU A 6 11.67 -0.70 -5.96
N MET A 7 10.45 -0.23 -5.72
CA MET A 7 9.29 -1.10 -5.55
C MET A 7 8.87 -1.80 -6.84
N ALA A 8 9.01 -1.15 -8.00
CA ALA A 8 8.78 -1.79 -9.30
C ALA A 8 9.82 -2.89 -9.59
N LEU A 9 11.09 -2.65 -9.24
CA LEU A 9 12.15 -3.66 -9.33
C LEU A 9 11.89 -4.84 -8.37
N ALA A 10 11.47 -4.56 -7.14
CA ALA A 10 11.11 -5.59 -6.15
C ALA A 10 9.88 -6.41 -6.61
N ALA A 11 8.88 -5.77 -7.24
CA ALA A 11 7.74 -6.45 -7.84
C ALA A 11 8.16 -7.39 -8.98
N LEU A 12 9.05 -6.93 -9.86
CA LEU A 12 9.62 -7.74 -10.94
C LEU A 12 10.42 -8.94 -10.40
N LEU A 13 11.24 -8.72 -9.37
CA LEU A 13 12.01 -9.78 -8.71
C LEU A 13 11.10 -10.82 -8.05
N MET A 14 10.08 -10.38 -7.32
CA MET A 14 9.11 -11.29 -6.70
C MET A 14 8.30 -12.08 -7.72
N TRP A 15 7.97 -11.47 -8.86
CA TRP A 15 7.29 -12.16 -9.95
C TRP A 15 8.20 -13.18 -10.64
N ALA A 16 9.46 -12.81 -10.92
CA ALA A 16 10.44 -13.70 -11.53
C ALA A 16 10.81 -14.88 -10.62
N LEU A 17 10.91 -14.64 -9.30
CA LEU A 17 11.24 -15.65 -8.30
C LEU A 17 10.01 -16.36 -7.73
N ARG A 18 8.80 -16.17 -8.28
CA ARG A 18 7.54 -16.68 -7.71
C ARG A 18 7.52 -18.20 -7.52
N ASP A 19 8.27 -18.94 -8.34
CA ASP A 19 8.32 -20.41 -8.31
C ASP A 19 9.27 -20.94 -7.21
N TYR A 20 10.19 -20.09 -6.73
CA TYR A 20 11.21 -20.43 -5.73
C TYR A 20 11.01 -19.71 -4.39
N SER A 21 10.35 -18.55 -4.38
CA SER A 21 10.19 -17.71 -3.20
C SER A 21 9.42 -18.39 -2.07
N GLY A 22 8.47 -19.28 -2.39
CA GLY A 22 7.75 -20.07 -1.39
C GLY A 22 8.64 -21.05 -0.63
N TYR A 23 9.66 -21.62 -1.29
CA TYR A 23 10.58 -22.59 -0.70
C TYR A 23 11.53 -21.97 0.34
N LEU A 24 11.71 -20.64 0.35
CA LEU A 24 12.42 -19.95 1.43
C LEU A 24 11.69 -20.02 2.77
N PHE A 25 10.35 -20.12 2.75
CA PHE A 25 9.53 -20.07 3.96
C PHE A 25 8.97 -21.43 4.37
N THR A 26 8.82 -22.36 3.42
CA THR A 26 8.25 -23.68 3.68
C THR A 26 8.63 -24.70 2.63
N ASN A 27 8.84 -25.96 3.04
CA ASN A 27 9.02 -27.10 2.14
C ASN A 27 7.69 -27.79 1.76
N ASN A 28 6.54 -27.31 2.24
CA ASN A 28 5.25 -27.88 1.89
C ASN A 28 4.78 -27.38 0.51
N GLN A 29 4.69 -28.29 -0.45
CA GLN A 29 4.33 -27.98 -1.84
C GLN A 29 2.94 -27.35 -1.99
N ASP A 30 1.97 -27.70 -1.15
CA ASP A 30 0.62 -27.12 -1.20
C ASP A 30 0.64 -25.62 -0.85
N ILE A 31 1.52 -25.23 0.06
CA ILE A 31 1.65 -23.82 0.48
C ILE A 31 2.42 -23.03 -0.58
N VAL A 32 3.48 -23.63 -1.15
CA VAL A 32 4.22 -23.02 -2.27
C VAL A 32 3.30 -22.76 -3.46
N HIS A 33 2.41 -23.71 -3.77
CA HIS A 33 1.49 -23.56 -4.89
C HIS A 33 0.48 -22.41 -4.69
N ARG A 34 0.03 -22.17 -3.45
CA ARG A 34 -0.81 -21.01 -3.09
C ARG A 34 -0.04 -19.70 -3.16
N LEU A 35 1.19 -19.66 -2.64
CA LEU A 35 2.05 -18.46 -2.72
C LEU A 35 2.33 -18.04 -4.17
N ARG A 36 2.52 -19.02 -5.06
CA ARG A 36 2.68 -18.78 -6.50
C ARG A 36 1.45 -18.09 -7.12
N ALA A 37 0.25 -18.51 -6.73
CA ALA A 37 -1.00 -17.91 -7.20
C ALA A 37 -1.19 -16.46 -6.67
N LEU A 38 -0.64 -16.15 -5.50
CA LEU A 38 -0.67 -14.81 -4.90
C LEU A 38 0.38 -13.84 -5.48
N ALA A 39 1.46 -14.36 -6.08
CA ALA A 39 2.54 -13.54 -6.63
C ALA A 39 2.11 -12.41 -7.60
N PRO A 40 1.20 -12.62 -8.58
CA PRO A 40 0.74 -11.53 -9.45
C PRO A 40 -0.05 -10.45 -8.69
N TYR A 41 -0.87 -10.85 -7.70
CA TYR A 41 -1.60 -9.90 -6.84
C TYR A 41 -0.63 -9.05 -6.02
N ASN A 42 0.41 -9.69 -5.47
CA ASN A 42 1.44 -9.02 -4.70
C ASN A 42 2.33 -8.08 -5.54
N ALA A 43 2.58 -8.42 -6.80
CA ALA A 43 3.33 -7.56 -7.73
C ALA A 43 2.57 -6.25 -8.01
N GLY A 44 1.26 -6.34 -8.30
CA GLY A 44 0.41 -5.16 -8.47
C GLY A 44 0.31 -4.32 -7.19
N PHE A 45 0.19 -4.98 -6.04
CA PHE A 45 0.19 -4.35 -4.73
C PHE A 45 1.47 -3.53 -4.46
N GLN A 46 2.64 -4.08 -4.77
CA GLN A 46 3.92 -3.39 -4.53
C GLN A 46 4.04 -2.06 -5.29
N VAL A 47 3.52 -1.98 -6.52
CA VAL A 47 3.51 -0.73 -7.28
C VAL A 47 2.65 0.31 -6.58
N ALA A 48 1.43 -0.05 -6.16
CA ALA A 48 0.56 0.84 -5.40
C ALA A 48 1.20 1.27 -4.07
N TYR A 49 1.91 0.35 -3.41
CA TYR A 49 2.62 0.61 -2.17
C TYR A 49 3.78 1.61 -2.34
N GLY A 50 4.51 1.53 -3.45
CA GLY A 50 5.58 2.48 -3.77
C GLY A 50 5.06 3.89 -4.08
N ILE A 51 3.90 3.97 -4.73
CA ILE A 51 3.20 5.24 -4.97
C ILE A 51 2.74 5.85 -3.64
N TYR A 52 2.07 5.06 -2.81
CA TYR A 52 1.65 5.47 -1.48
C TYR A 52 2.83 5.96 -0.65
N GLY A 53 3.93 5.20 -0.57
CA GLY A 53 5.11 5.57 0.22
C GLY A 53 5.71 6.91 -0.21
N SER A 54 5.71 7.20 -1.51
CA SER A 54 6.16 8.49 -2.05
C SER A 54 5.23 9.63 -1.64
N ALA A 55 3.92 9.48 -1.83
CA ALA A 55 2.92 10.49 -1.46
C ALA A 55 2.84 10.72 0.06
N GLN A 56 2.99 9.65 0.84
CA GLN A 56 3.06 9.70 2.29
C GLN A 56 4.27 10.50 2.78
N GLY A 57 5.43 10.37 2.11
CA GLY A 57 6.62 11.18 2.38
C GLY A 57 6.36 12.67 2.18
N VAL A 58 5.66 13.03 1.09
CA VAL A 58 5.27 14.41 0.80
C VAL A 58 4.37 14.98 1.89
N LEU A 59 3.31 14.26 2.28
CA LEU A 59 2.36 14.72 3.31
C LEU A 59 3.03 14.90 4.68
N ARG A 60 3.99 14.04 5.02
CA ARG A 60 4.80 14.24 6.23
C ARG A 60 5.64 15.51 6.16
N ALA A 61 6.24 15.80 5.00
CA ALA A 61 7.05 16.99 4.79
C ALA A 61 6.21 18.30 4.83
N THR A 62 4.96 18.26 4.37
CA THR A 62 4.04 19.41 4.39
C THR A 62 3.24 19.54 5.70
N SER A 63 3.53 18.72 6.72
CA SER A 63 2.85 18.72 8.03
C SER A 63 1.37 18.28 8.00
N HIS A 64 0.95 17.55 6.96
CA HIS A 64 -0.40 17.00 6.80
C HIS A 64 -0.55 15.58 7.40
N GLN A 65 0.04 15.35 8.57
CA GLN A 65 0.08 14.01 9.19
C GLN A 65 -1.29 13.57 9.74
N LEU A 66 -2.12 14.51 10.19
CA LEU A 66 -3.46 14.22 10.69
C LEU A 66 -4.39 13.73 9.58
N ASP A 67 -4.32 14.36 8.40
CA ASP A 67 -5.09 13.92 7.22
C ASP A 67 -4.67 12.51 6.80
N LEU A 68 -3.35 12.25 6.79
CA LEU A 68 -2.81 10.91 6.50
C LEU A 68 -3.32 9.86 7.50
N LEU A 69 -3.38 10.18 8.79
CA LEU A 69 -3.94 9.29 9.81
C LEU A 69 -5.44 9.02 9.54
N GLY A 70 -6.21 10.05 9.20
CA GLY A 70 -7.63 9.92 8.86
C GLY A 70 -7.86 8.99 7.67
N TRP A 71 -7.12 9.17 6.58
CA TRP A 71 -7.20 8.28 5.42
C TRP A 71 -6.81 6.85 5.74
N THR A 72 -5.75 6.67 6.53
CA THR A 72 -5.31 5.34 6.97
C THR A 72 -6.39 4.65 7.78
N PHE A 73 -7.03 5.38 8.69
CA PHE A 73 -8.11 4.84 9.51
C PHE A 73 -9.28 4.37 8.63
N ILE A 74 -9.75 5.22 7.72
CA ILE A 74 -10.87 4.89 6.84
C ILE A 74 -10.53 3.69 5.95
N ALA A 75 -9.41 3.77 5.22
CA ALA A 75 -9.11 2.79 4.19
C ALA A 75 -8.77 1.40 4.76
N VAL A 76 -8.02 1.34 5.86
CA VAL A 76 -7.58 0.06 6.43
C VAL A 76 -8.64 -0.49 7.40
N TRP A 77 -9.20 0.34 8.28
CA TRP A 77 -10.05 -0.15 9.35
C TRP A 77 -11.53 -0.17 9.00
N LEU A 78 -12.02 0.82 8.25
CA LEU A 78 -13.44 0.87 7.87
C LEU A 78 -13.74 0.14 6.56
N VAL A 79 -12.75 -0.06 5.69
CA VAL A 79 -12.95 -0.71 4.39
C VAL A 79 -12.17 -2.02 4.29
N GLY A 80 -10.84 -1.97 4.39
CA GLY A 80 -9.99 -3.15 4.17
C GLY A 80 -10.30 -4.30 5.13
N LEU A 81 -10.46 -4.00 6.42
CA LEU A 81 -10.73 -4.99 7.44
C LEU A 81 -12.13 -5.62 7.30
N PRO A 82 -13.25 -4.87 7.15
CA PRO A 82 -14.56 -5.46 6.92
C PRO A 82 -14.64 -6.27 5.63
N VAL A 83 -14.05 -5.80 4.54
CA VAL A 83 -13.98 -6.55 3.28
C VAL A 83 -13.22 -7.85 3.48
N GLY A 84 -12.05 -7.80 4.12
CA GLY A 84 -11.25 -9.00 4.39
C GLY A 84 -11.96 -10.02 5.28
N LEU A 85 -12.62 -9.57 6.34
CA LEU A 85 -13.40 -10.43 7.23
C LEU A 85 -14.63 -11.03 6.52
N TYR A 86 -15.33 -10.22 5.72
CA TYR A 86 -16.48 -10.68 4.94
C TYR A 86 -16.07 -11.77 3.94
N LEU A 87 -15.00 -11.56 3.16
CA LEU A 87 -14.52 -12.58 2.23
C LEU A 87 -13.94 -13.81 2.95
N CYS A 88 -13.35 -13.65 4.14
CA CYS A 88 -12.77 -14.77 4.87
C CYS A 88 -13.81 -15.69 5.51
N PHE A 89 -14.85 -15.10 6.11
CA PHE A 89 -15.79 -15.83 6.96
C PHE A 89 -17.16 -16.06 6.31
N VAL A 90 -17.67 -15.12 5.52
CA VAL A 90 -19.04 -15.21 4.96
C VAL A 90 -19.07 -16.02 3.67
N THR A 91 -18.05 -15.90 2.81
CA THR A 91 -17.96 -16.65 1.54
C THR A 91 -17.21 -17.97 1.67
N ARG A 92 -17.25 -18.61 2.84
CA ARG A 92 -16.75 -19.99 2.96
C ARG A 92 -17.63 -20.96 2.16
N PRO A 93 -17.05 -21.91 1.40
CA PRO A 93 -15.64 -22.33 1.42
C PRO A 93 -14.73 -21.66 0.36
N THR A 94 -15.21 -20.68 -0.40
CA THR A 94 -14.62 -20.25 -1.68
C THR A 94 -13.29 -19.49 -1.55
N TYR A 95 -13.14 -18.59 -0.56
CA TYR A 95 -11.94 -17.72 -0.45
C TYR A 95 -11.08 -17.98 0.80
N GLY A 96 -11.67 -18.25 1.96
CA GLY A 96 -10.93 -18.54 3.19
C GLY A 96 -9.85 -17.48 3.50
N LEU A 97 -8.59 -17.90 3.70
CA LEU A 97 -7.46 -17.00 4.00
C LEU A 97 -7.16 -16.01 2.85
N GLU A 98 -7.44 -16.36 1.61
CA GLU A 98 -7.22 -15.48 0.45
C GLU A 98 -8.14 -14.26 0.51
N GLY A 99 -9.32 -14.41 1.13
CA GLY A 99 -10.24 -13.29 1.36
C GLY A 99 -9.62 -12.17 2.19
N LEU A 100 -8.77 -12.51 3.17
CA LEU A 100 -8.06 -11.53 3.99
C LEU A 100 -7.01 -10.76 3.16
N TRP A 101 -6.31 -11.46 2.26
CA TRP A 101 -5.36 -10.84 1.33
C TRP A 101 -6.03 -9.88 0.36
N ILE A 102 -7.19 -10.25 -0.18
CA ILE A 102 -7.98 -9.38 -1.06
C ILE A 102 -8.42 -8.12 -0.29
N GLY A 103 -8.91 -8.27 0.96
CA GLY A 103 -9.25 -7.12 1.81
C GLY A 103 -8.07 -6.18 2.05
N LEU A 104 -6.88 -6.72 2.30
CA LEU A 104 -5.65 -5.94 2.46
C LEU A 104 -5.30 -5.16 1.19
N ILE A 105 -5.37 -5.80 0.02
CA ILE A 105 -5.08 -5.16 -1.27
C ILE A 105 -6.07 -4.03 -1.54
N VAL A 106 -7.36 -4.25 -1.31
CA VAL A 106 -8.40 -3.23 -1.49
C VAL A 106 -8.19 -2.05 -0.54
N GLY A 107 -7.95 -2.30 0.74
CA GLY A 107 -7.71 -1.25 1.74
C GLY A 107 -6.48 -0.40 1.41
N MET A 108 -5.37 -1.04 1.04
CA MET A 108 -4.14 -0.32 0.66
C MET A 108 -4.27 0.40 -0.67
N GLY A 109 -4.98 -0.17 -1.65
CA GLY A 109 -5.25 0.49 -2.93
C GLY A 109 -6.06 1.77 -2.75
N LEU A 110 -7.11 1.70 -1.91
CA LEU A 110 -7.92 2.88 -1.55
C LEU A 110 -7.08 3.93 -0.82
N LEU A 111 -6.24 3.51 0.14
CA LEU A 111 -5.35 4.41 0.87
C LEU A 111 -4.37 5.12 -0.07
N ALA A 112 -3.71 4.36 -0.95
CA ALA A 112 -2.77 4.89 -1.92
C ALA A 112 -3.43 5.94 -2.83
N PHE A 113 -4.64 5.65 -3.32
CA PHE A 113 -5.40 6.55 -4.18
C PHE A 113 -5.79 7.84 -3.44
N ALA A 114 -6.35 7.73 -2.23
CA ALA A 114 -6.79 8.90 -1.46
C ALA A 114 -5.63 9.85 -1.11
N VAL A 115 -4.50 9.28 -0.68
CA VAL A 115 -3.29 10.03 -0.32
C VAL A 115 -2.65 10.69 -1.55
N LEU A 116 -2.62 10.00 -2.68
CA LEU A 116 -2.16 10.57 -3.94
C LEU A 116 -3.05 11.74 -4.38
N LEU A 117 -4.37 11.56 -4.32
CA LEU A 117 -5.33 12.60 -4.67
C LEU A 117 -5.18 13.82 -3.78
N GLN A 118 -4.97 13.64 -2.47
CA GLN A 118 -4.71 14.74 -1.55
C GLN A 118 -3.45 15.51 -1.92
N VAL A 119 -2.36 14.82 -2.28
CA VAL A 119 -1.13 15.46 -2.74
C VAL A 119 -1.35 16.23 -4.05
N TYR A 120 -2.14 15.69 -4.97
CA TYR A 120 -2.46 16.34 -6.24
C TYR A 120 -3.30 17.61 -6.05
N LEU A 121 -4.24 17.60 -5.11
CA LEU A 121 -5.12 18.74 -4.81
C LEU A 121 -4.51 19.77 -3.86
N LEU A 122 -3.29 19.52 -3.36
CA LEU A 122 -2.64 20.40 -2.40
C LEU A 122 -2.23 21.73 -3.06
N ASP A 123 -2.49 22.84 -2.40
CA ASP A 123 -2.01 24.16 -2.85
C ASP A 123 -0.51 24.29 -2.59
N TRP A 124 0.27 23.92 -3.59
CA TRP A 124 1.73 23.94 -3.55
C TRP A 124 2.31 25.33 -3.33
N GLU A 125 1.63 26.39 -3.78
CA GLU A 125 2.10 27.76 -3.60
C GLU A 125 1.97 28.18 -2.13
N LYS A 126 0.86 27.79 -1.49
CA LYS A 126 0.66 27.97 -0.05
C LYS A 126 1.65 27.13 0.77
N GLU A 127 1.90 25.89 0.39
CA GLU A 127 2.86 25.04 1.09
C GLU A 127 4.31 25.54 0.93
N ALA A 128 4.67 26.07 -0.24
CA ALA A 128 5.98 26.71 -0.47
C ALA A 128 6.16 27.95 0.41
N ARG A 129 5.14 28.83 0.49
CA ARG A 129 5.15 29.99 1.38
C ARG A 129 5.27 29.61 2.86
N LYS A 130 4.55 28.58 3.31
CA LYS A 130 4.68 28.05 4.68
C LYS A 130 6.09 27.53 4.95
N ALA A 131 6.70 26.85 3.99
CA ALA A 131 8.08 26.38 4.10
C ALA A 131 9.07 27.54 4.23
N GLU A 132 8.95 28.59 3.40
CA GLU A 132 9.78 29.79 3.50
C GLU A 132 9.61 30.50 4.85
N TYR A 133 8.38 30.65 5.33
CA TYR A 133 8.11 31.24 6.64
C TYR A 133 8.76 30.45 7.79
N ARG A 134 8.71 29.11 7.74
CA ARG A 134 9.38 28.25 8.73
C ARG A 134 10.89 28.43 8.76
N LEU A 135 11.52 28.59 7.60
CA LEU A 135 12.96 28.83 7.49
C LEU A 135 13.36 30.20 8.04
N ARG A 136 12.60 31.26 7.69
CA ARG A 136 12.87 32.63 8.17
C ARG A 136 12.67 32.82 9.67
N ARG A 137 11.82 32.00 10.31
CA ARG A 137 11.55 32.07 11.75
C ARG A 137 12.51 31.21 12.59
N GLY A 138 13.31 30.36 11.95
CA GLY A 138 14.24 29.43 12.60
C GLY A 138 15.72 29.80 12.46
N GLY A 139 16.05 30.91 11.79
CA GLY A 139 17.37 31.54 11.78
C GLY A 139 17.41 32.76 12.69
#